data_AF-A0A1U7R1Z3-F1
#
_entry.id   AF-A0A1U7R1Z3-F1
#
_cell.length_a   1.000
_cell.length_b   1.000
_cell.length_c   1.000
_cell.angle_alpha   90.00
_cell.angle_beta   90.00
_cell.angle_gamma   90.00
#
_symmetry.space_group_name_H-M   'P 1'
#
loop_
_entity.id
_entity.type
_entity.pdbx_description
1 polymer ?
#
loop_
_entity_poly.entity_id
_entity_poly.type
_entity_poly.pdbx_seq_one_letter_code
_entity_poly.pdbx_strand_id
1 'polypeptide(L)'
;MEISEDITNREELWKMKPKRSLEDDIYSTKDTGETSMLKGPVLLHLQHTVHVDAFECPSDLQHTQEFFPNWRLPIKIAAILSSLTFLYTVLREIIYPLVTSHKQYFYRIPILVINKVLPMVSITLLALVYLPGVIATVVQLRNGTKYKKFPPWLDRWMLARKQFGLLSFFFAVLHALYSLSYPMRRSYRYKLLNWAYKQIQQNKEDAWIEHDVWRMEIYVSLGIVGLAILALLAVTSIPSVSDSLTWREFHYIQSKLGVVSLLLGTAHALVFAWNKWVDSSQFVWYMPPTFMIAIFLPAVVLMCKVVLSLPCLRRKILRIRCGWEDSSKVNRMEMASRL
;
A
#
# COMPACT_ATOMS: atom_id res chain seq x y z
N MET A 1 49.15 -3.91 -40.67
CA MET A 1 50.50 -3.58 -40.18
C MET A 1 50.30 -2.82 -38.88
N GLU A 2 50.10 -3.55 -37.79
CA GLU A 2 51.13 -4.18 -36.90
C GLU A 2 51.58 -3.16 -35.82
N ILE A 3 51.16 -3.32 -34.55
CA ILE A 3 51.85 -4.01 -33.40
C ILE A 3 53.00 -3.11 -32.85
N SER A 4 53.24 -2.82 -31.56
CA SER A 4 52.81 -3.34 -30.24
C SER A 4 52.92 -2.29 -29.09
N GLU A 5 52.31 -2.65 -27.93
CA GLU A 5 52.81 -2.52 -26.52
C GLU A 5 53.01 -1.13 -25.85
N ASP A 6 52.74 -0.88 -24.55
CA ASP A 6 52.27 -1.62 -23.36
C ASP A 6 51.99 -0.58 -22.22
N ILE A 7 51.49 -1.03 -21.05
CA ILE A 7 51.45 -0.39 -19.69
C ILE A 7 50.11 0.36 -19.38
N THR A 8 49.27 0.07 -18.37
CA THR A 8 49.30 -0.78 -17.14
C THR A 8 47.89 -0.99 -16.53
N ASN A 9 47.69 -2.17 -15.91
CA ASN A 9 46.95 -2.50 -14.66
C ASN A 9 45.59 -1.86 -14.30
N ARG A 10 44.56 -2.71 -14.09
CA ARG A 10 44.07 -3.16 -12.76
C ARG A 10 42.60 -3.66 -12.81
N GLU A 11 42.38 -4.96 -13.07
CA GLU A 11 41.13 -5.65 -12.65
C GLU A 11 41.46 -7.10 -12.27
N GLU A 12 41.26 -7.43 -10.99
CA GLU A 12 41.36 -8.78 -10.44
C GLU A 12 40.08 -9.57 -10.76
N LEU A 13 40.28 -10.72 -11.39
CA LEU A 13 39.26 -11.70 -11.76
C LEU A 13 39.65 -13.04 -11.12
N TRP A 14 38.99 -13.47 -10.05
CA TRP A 14 39.19 -14.80 -9.49
C TRP A 14 37.92 -15.66 -9.63
N LYS A 15 37.91 -16.44 -10.72
CA LYS A 15 37.12 -17.67 -10.88
C LYS A 15 37.79 -18.79 -10.07
N MET A 16 37.01 -19.64 -9.41
CA MET A 16 37.48 -20.96 -8.99
C MET A 16 36.58 -22.07 -9.57
N LYS A 17 37.25 -23.06 -10.18
CA LYS A 17 36.72 -24.36 -10.65
C LYS A 17 37.27 -25.48 -9.73
N PRO A 18 36.71 -26.70 -9.78
CA PRO A 18 36.75 -27.68 -8.68
C PRO A 18 37.77 -28.84 -8.84
N LYS A 19 38.13 -29.50 -7.73
CA LYS A 19 38.71 -30.87 -7.64
C LYS A 19 38.69 -31.33 -6.16
N ARG A 20 38.01 -32.41 -5.74
CA ARG A 20 38.22 -33.89 -5.84
C ARG A 20 39.20 -34.47 -4.79
N SER A 21 38.64 -35.36 -3.96
CA SER A 21 39.18 -36.55 -3.25
C SER A 21 40.45 -36.45 -2.40
N LEU A 22 40.33 -36.90 -1.14
CA LEU A 22 41.42 -37.53 -0.38
C LEU A 22 40.83 -38.64 0.52
N GLU A 23 41.09 -39.89 0.16
CA GLU A 23 41.20 -41.01 1.10
C GLU A 23 42.68 -41.05 1.55
N ASP A 24 42.94 -41.47 2.80
CA ASP A 24 43.97 -42.47 3.17
C ASP A 24 44.06 -42.68 4.70
N ASP A 25 43.89 -43.96 5.07
CA ASP A 25 44.69 -44.80 5.99
C ASP A 25 44.64 -44.80 7.55
N ILE A 26 44.04 -45.89 8.06
CA ILE A 26 44.60 -47.01 8.89
C ILE A 26 45.37 -46.71 10.19
N TYR A 27 44.89 -47.26 11.33
CA TYR A 27 45.69 -48.12 12.24
C TYR A 27 44.82 -49.07 13.09
N SER A 28 45.36 -50.27 13.31
CA SER A 28 44.79 -51.45 13.98
C SER A 28 45.16 -51.52 15.47
N THR A 29 44.29 -52.11 16.31
CA THR A 29 44.71 -52.91 17.48
C THR A 29 43.58 -53.81 18.02
N LYS A 30 43.88 -55.10 18.17
CA LYS A 30 43.14 -56.12 18.94
C LYS A 30 43.65 -56.10 20.40
N ASP A 31 42.77 -56.28 21.39
CA ASP A 31 42.84 -57.40 22.37
C ASP A 31 41.74 -57.33 23.47
N THR A 32 41.09 -58.49 23.65
CA THR A 32 40.77 -59.25 24.88
C THR A 32 40.18 -58.58 26.16
N GLY A 33 39.07 -59.14 26.67
CA GLY A 33 38.85 -59.33 28.12
C GLY A 33 37.56 -58.80 28.77
N GLU A 34 36.64 -59.74 29.05
CA GLU A 34 35.78 -59.88 30.26
C GLU A 34 34.66 -58.87 30.66
N THR A 35 33.44 -59.43 30.66
CA THR A 35 32.32 -59.35 31.64
C THR A 35 31.90 -58.00 32.25
N SER A 36 30.65 -57.60 31.98
CA SER A 36 29.62 -57.48 33.03
C SER A 36 28.21 -57.36 32.43
N MET A 37 27.26 -58.02 33.08
CA MET A 37 25.83 -58.01 32.75
C MET A 37 25.22 -56.66 33.11
N LEU A 38 24.29 -56.14 32.28
CA LEU A 38 23.04 -55.50 32.74
C LEU A 38 22.08 -55.21 31.58
N LYS A 39 20.81 -55.54 31.84
CA LYS A 39 19.61 -55.53 30.99
C LYS A 39 19.22 -54.14 30.44
N GLY A 40 18.61 -54.12 29.25
CA GLY A 40 17.71 -53.04 28.79
C GLY A 40 17.26 -53.25 27.32
N PRO A 41 15.99 -53.05 26.94
CA PRO A 41 15.38 -53.72 25.78
C PRO A 41 15.69 -53.07 24.43
N VAL A 42 15.67 -53.92 23.40
CA VAL A 42 15.73 -53.62 21.97
C VAL A 42 14.67 -52.58 21.60
N LEU A 43 15.11 -51.36 21.32
CA LEU A 43 14.33 -50.37 20.58
C LEU A 43 14.59 -50.65 19.10
N LEU A 44 13.65 -51.33 18.44
CA LEU A 44 13.63 -51.45 16.97
C LEU A 44 13.58 -50.04 16.39
N HIS A 45 14.73 -49.55 15.93
CA HIS A 45 14.83 -48.35 15.14
C HIS A 45 14.30 -48.67 13.74
N LEU A 46 12.96 -48.68 13.60
CA LEU A 46 12.32 -48.67 12.29
C LEU A 46 12.45 -47.25 11.76
N GLN A 47 13.62 -46.97 11.21
CA GLN A 47 13.94 -45.74 10.50
C GLN A 47 13.16 -45.77 9.18
N HIS A 48 11.87 -45.42 9.24
CA HIS A 48 11.11 -45.11 8.04
C HIS A 48 11.60 -43.73 7.58
N THR A 49 12.69 -43.73 6.82
CA THR A 49 13.10 -42.60 6.00
C THR A 49 12.01 -42.35 4.97
N VAL A 50 10.98 -41.61 5.38
CA VAL A 50 10.12 -40.90 4.44
C VAL A 50 11.00 -39.81 3.87
N HIS A 51 11.65 -40.13 2.75
CA HIS A 51 12.24 -39.14 1.87
C HIS A 51 11.07 -38.32 1.31
N VAL A 52 10.57 -37.36 2.08
CA VAL A 52 9.63 -36.35 1.59
C VAL A 52 10.44 -35.54 0.59
N ASP A 53 10.23 -35.79 -0.70
CA ASP A 53 10.70 -34.88 -1.73
C ASP A 53 10.24 -33.48 -1.33
N ALA A 54 11.19 -32.54 -1.22
CA ALA A 54 10.97 -31.20 -0.66
C ALA A 54 9.94 -30.34 -1.44
N PHE A 55 9.34 -30.91 -2.48
CA PHE A 55 8.36 -30.30 -3.37
C PHE A 55 6.97 -30.97 -3.35
N GLU A 56 6.77 -32.12 -2.68
CA GLU A 56 5.45 -32.73 -2.58
C GLU A 56 4.74 -32.28 -1.31
N CYS A 57 3.65 -31.53 -1.50
CA CYS A 57 2.74 -31.15 -0.42
C CYS A 57 1.96 -32.40 0.02
N PRO A 58 1.92 -32.74 1.33
CA PRO A 58 1.17 -33.89 1.82
C PRO A 58 -0.29 -33.83 1.37
N SER A 59 -0.85 -34.96 0.92
CA SER A 59 -2.22 -35.04 0.36
C SER A 59 -3.29 -34.52 1.32
N ASP A 60 -3.03 -34.57 2.64
CA ASP A 60 -3.91 -34.04 3.70
C ASP A 60 -3.95 -32.49 3.76
N LEU A 61 -2.91 -31.81 3.27
CA LEU A 61 -2.79 -30.34 3.20
C LEU A 61 -3.32 -29.77 1.88
N GLN A 62 -3.49 -30.61 0.86
CA GLN A 62 -3.89 -30.22 -0.49
C GLN A 62 -5.30 -29.61 -0.53
N HIS A 63 -6.24 -30.12 0.29
CA HIS A 63 -7.61 -29.58 0.39
C HIS A 63 -7.67 -28.25 1.18
N THR A 64 -6.62 -27.91 1.93
CA THR A 64 -6.56 -26.68 2.77
C THR A 64 -5.76 -25.53 2.14
N GLN A 65 -5.18 -25.73 0.96
CA GLN A 65 -4.34 -24.74 0.29
C GLN A 65 -5.18 -23.69 -0.44
N GLU A 66 -5.82 -22.80 0.32
CA GLU A 66 -6.44 -21.62 -0.27
C GLU A 66 -5.37 -20.66 -0.80
N PHE A 67 -5.42 -20.33 -2.10
CA PHE A 67 -4.52 -19.33 -2.69
C PHE A 67 -4.91 -17.91 -2.22
N PHE A 68 -4.01 -17.28 -1.46
CA PHE A 68 -4.09 -15.92 -0.90
C PHE A 68 -5.49 -15.51 -0.37
N PRO A 69 -6.08 -16.24 0.60
CA PRO A 69 -7.45 -16.02 1.05
C PRO A 69 -7.69 -14.59 1.55
N ASN A 70 -6.74 -14.04 2.30
CA ASN A 70 -6.82 -12.68 2.86
C ASN A 70 -6.66 -11.56 1.81
N TRP A 71 -6.17 -11.86 0.61
CA TRP A 71 -5.97 -10.88 -0.46
C TRP A 71 -7.10 -10.84 -1.48
N ARG A 72 -7.97 -11.87 -1.53
CA ARG A 72 -9.06 -11.97 -2.50
C ARG A 72 -9.96 -10.73 -2.50
N LEU A 73 -10.38 -10.27 -1.31
CA LEU A 73 -11.24 -9.08 -1.19
C LEU A 73 -10.48 -7.79 -1.56
N PRO A 74 -9.32 -7.46 -0.96
CA PRO A 74 -8.54 -6.28 -1.32
C PRO A 74 -8.22 -6.16 -2.81
N ILE A 75 -7.79 -7.27 -3.44
CA ILE A 75 -7.45 -7.28 -4.88
C ILE A 75 -8.70 -7.04 -5.73
N LYS A 76 -9.83 -7.68 -5.43
CA LYS A 76 -11.09 -7.44 -6.15
C LYS A 76 -11.52 -5.98 -6.07
N ILE A 77 -11.47 -5.38 -4.87
CA ILE A 77 -11.82 -3.97 -4.67
C ILE A 77 -10.86 -3.06 -5.45
N ALA A 78 -9.55 -3.31 -5.36
CA ALA A 78 -8.55 -2.52 -6.09
C ALA A 78 -8.72 -2.63 -7.61
N ALA A 79 -9.03 -3.83 -8.13
CA ALA A 79 -9.25 -4.07 -9.56
C ALA A 79 -10.51 -3.35 -10.07
N ILE A 80 -11.63 -3.45 -9.35
CA ILE A 80 -12.87 -2.74 -9.68
C ILE A 80 -12.64 -1.23 -9.67
N LEU A 81 -12.02 -0.70 -8.61
CA LEU A 81 -11.73 0.72 -8.50
C LEU A 81 -10.80 1.22 -9.61
N SER A 82 -9.77 0.45 -9.93
CA SER A 82 -8.83 0.76 -11.03
C SER A 82 -9.53 0.78 -12.38
N SER A 83 -10.35 -0.23 -12.67
CA SER A 83 -11.12 -0.34 -13.90
C SER A 83 -12.09 0.83 -14.05
N LEU A 84 -12.95 1.08 -13.05
CA LEU A 84 -13.91 2.18 -13.09
C LEU A 84 -13.23 3.54 -13.26
N THR A 85 -12.14 3.80 -12.53
CA THR A 85 -11.38 5.05 -12.63
C THR A 85 -10.70 5.18 -13.99
N PHE A 86 -10.18 4.08 -14.55
CA PHE A 86 -9.57 4.06 -15.87
C PHE A 86 -10.61 4.40 -16.95
N LEU A 87 -11.76 3.73 -16.96
CA LEU A 87 -12.85 4.03 -17.90
C LEU A 87 -13.30 5.49 -17.77
N TYR A 88 -13.51 5.97 -16.54
CA TYR A 88 -13.87 7.36 -16.25
C TYR A 88 -12.84 8.37 -16.80
N THR A 89 -11.56 8.09 -16.61
CA THR A 89 -10.48 8.98 -17.04
C THR A 89 -10.28 8.93 -18.56
N VAL A 90 -10.40 7.75 -19.19
CA VAL A 90 -10.37 7.61 -20.66
C VAL A 90 -11.52 8.38 -21.30
N LEU A 91 -12.73 8.29 -20.73
CA LEU A 91 -13.90 9.02 -21.21
C LEU A 91 -13.65 10.53 -21.22
N ARG A 92 -13.09 11.07 -20.12
CA ARG A 92 -12.82 12.52 -19.99
C ARG A 92 -11.63 13.01 -20.81
N GLU A 93 -10.54 12.25 -20.85
CA GLU A 93 -9.26 12.74 -21.40
C GLU A 93 -9.05 12.37 -22.87
N ILE A 94 -9.72 11.33 -23.36
CA ILE A 94 -9.53 10.78 -24.71
C ILE A 94 -10.82 10.89 -25.52
N ILE A 95 -11.93 10.35 -25.03
CA ILE A 95 -13.18 10.29 -25.79
C ILE A 95 -13.80 11.68 -25.95
N TYR A 96 -13.87 12.48 -24.88
CA TYR A 96 -14.45 13.82 -24.97
C TYR A 96 -13.75 14.74 -25.99
N PRO A 97 -12.40 14.89 -25.97
CA PRO A 97 -11.72 15.70 -27.00
C PRO A 97 -11.82 15.13 -28.41
N LEU A 98 -11.93 13.79 -28.53
CA LEU A 98 -12.11 13.11 -29.81
C LEU A 98 -13.49 13.42 -30.42
N VAL A 99 -14.55 13.42 -29.61
CA VAL A 99 -15.92 13.70 -30.06
C VAL A 99 -16.14 15.20 -30.27
N THR A 100 -15.68 16.04 -29.36
CA THR A 100 -16.04 17.47 -29.35
C THR A 100 -15.12 18.33 -30.22
N SER A 101 -13.84 17.96 -30.35
CA SER A 101 -12.85 18.77 -31.05
C SER A 101 -12.09 18.00 -32.13
N HIS A 102 -12.45 16.73 -32.38
CA HIS A 102 -11.78 15.83 -33.33
C HIS A 102 -10.26 15.71 -33.12
N LYS A 103 -9.77 15.92 -31.88
CA LYS A 103 -8.35 15.84 -31.53
C LYS A 103 -8.00 14.46 -30.98
N GLN A 104 -7.01 13.81 -31.57
CA GLN A 104 -6.54 12.50 -31.12
C GLN A 104 -5.46 12.64 -30.04
N TYR A 105 -5.72 12.08 -28.86
CA TYR A 105 -4.81 12.12 -27.70
C TYR A 105 -4.46 10.72 -27.15
N PHE A 106 -4.52 9.67 -27.97
CA PHE A 106 -4.27 8.28 -27.55
C PHE A 106 -2.91 8.07 -26.85
N TYR A 107 -1.87 8.83 -27.20
CA TYR A 107 -0.56 8.78 -26.53
C TYR A 107 -0.61 9.13 -25.03
N ARG A 108 -1.71 9.74 -24.55
CA ARG A 108 -1.91 10.03 -23.13
C ARG A 108 -2.23 8.78 -22.31
N ILE A 109 -2.75 7.72 -22.94
CA ILE A 109 -3.22 6.50 -22.25
C ILE A 109 -2.11 5.85 -21.41
N PRO A 110 -0.90 5.54 -21.95
CA PRO A 110 0.07 4.73 -21.22
C PRO A 110 0.60 5.37 -19.94
N ILE A 111 0.73 6.71 -19.89
CA ILE A 111 1.33 7.41 -18.74
C ILE A 111 0.37 8.39 -18.08
N LEU A 112 -0.26 9.30 -18.84
CA LEU A 112 -1.07 10.37 -18.23
C LEU A 112 -2.39 9.87 -17.66
N VAL A 113 -3.03 8.89 -18.32
CA VAL A 113 -4.26 8.27 -17.81
C VAL A 113 -3.93 7.35 -16.63
N ILE A 114 -2.93 6.48 -16.78
CA ILE A 114 -2.50 5.59 -15.69
C ILE A 114 -2.08 6.39 -14.45
N ASN A 115 -1.32 7.48 -14.61
CA ASN A 115 -0.89 8.32 -13.49
C ASN A 115 -2.03 9.18 -12.87
N LYS A 116 -3.26 9.10 -13.39
CA LYS A 116 -4.48 9.60 -12.73
C LYS A 116 -5.21 8.48 -11.98
N VAL A 117 -5.13 7.24 -12.46
CA VAL A 117 -5.74 6.06 -11.84
C VAL A 117 -4.98 5.62 -10.60
N LEU A 118 -3.64 5.50 -10.69
CA LEU A 118 -2.79 5.03 -9.59
C LEU A 118 -2.99 5.82 -8.27
N PRO A 119 -2.90 7.17 -8.25
CA PRO A 119 -3.08 7.93 -7.02
C PRO A 119 -4.53 7.86 -6.49
N MET A 120 -5.54 7.85 -7.37
CA MET A 120 -6.94 7.68 -7.00
C MET A 120 -7.15 6.37 -6.24
N VAL A 121 -6.63 5.27 -6.79
CA VAL A 121 -6.73 3.94 -6.19
C VAL A 121 -5.97 3.90 -4.87
N SER A 122 -4.74 4.40 -4.85
CA SER A 122 -3.90 4.44 -3.66
C SER A 122 -4.57 5.16 -2.48
N ILE A 123 -5.04 6.40 -2.67
CA ILE A 123 -5.63 7.20 -1.59
C ILE A 123 -6.99 6.65 -1.13
N THR A 124 -7.77 6.08 -2.05
CA THR A 124 -9.05 5.45 -1.71
C THR A 124 -8.84 4.18 -0.88
N LEU A 125 -7.89 3.31 -1.28
CA LEU A 125 -7.54 2.13 -0.50
C LEU A 125 -7.00 2.52 0.89
N LEU A 126 -6.20 3.58 0.99
CA LEU A 126 -5.74 4.11 2.28
C LEU A 126 -6.92 4.57 3.15
N ALA A 127 -7.89 5.28 2.58
CA ALA A 127 -9.09 5.68 3.30
C ALA A 127 -9.90 4.46 3.78
N LEU A 128 -9.99 3.40 2.98
CA LEU A 128 -10.64 2.13 3.34
C LEU A 128 -9.92 1.35 4.44
N VAL A 129 -8.65 1.64 4.75
CA VAL A 129 -7.96 1.12 5.94
C VAL A 129 -8.54 1.72 7.22
N TYR A 130 -8.82 3.03 7.22
CA TYR A 130 -9.20 3.78 8.42
C TYR A 130 -10.71 3.91 8.63
N LEU A 131 -11.49 3.83 7.55
CA LEU A 131 -12.95 3.89 7.57
C LEU A 131 -13.62 2.84 8.47
N PRO A 132 -13.27 1.54 8.45
CA PRO A 132 -13.94 0.56 9.32
C PRO A 132 -13.68 0.83 10.79
N GLY A 133 -12.53 1.43 11.16
CA GLY A 133 -12.26 1.86 12.53
C GLY A 133 -13.14 3.02 13.00
N VAL A 134 -13.51 3.92 12.08
CA VAL A 134 -14.49 4.99 12.33
C VAL A 134 -15.88 4.38 12.54
N ILE A 135 -16.31 3.51 11.62
CA ILE A 135 -17.62 2.82 11.70
C ILE A 135 -17.72 2.01 13.00
N ALA A 136 -16.70 1.23 13.34
CA ALA A 136 -16.64 0.45 14.58
C ALA A 136 -16.80 1.34 15.83
N THR A 137 -16.18 2.53 15.83
CA THR A 137 -16.31 3.48 16.94
C THR A 137 -17.73 4.04 17.04
N VAL A 138 -18.37 4.36 15.91
CA VAL A 138 -19.77 4.82 15.88
C VAL A 138 -20.72 3.71 16.35
N VAL A 139 -20.50 2.46 15.93
CA VAL A 139 -21.27 1.30 16.37
C VAL A 139 -21.11 1.08 17.89
N GLN A 140 -19.89 1.18 18.42
CA GLN A 140 -19.64 1.10 19.87
C GLN A 140 -20.37 2.21 20.63
N LEU A 141 -20.36 3.45 20.13
CA LEU A 141 -21.09 4.58 20.74
C LEU A 141 -22.61 4.41 20.68
N ARG A 142 -23.13 3.85 19.58
CA ARG A 142 -24.55 3.54 19.40
C ARG A 142 -24.99 2.48 20.39
N ASN A 143 -24.24 1.38 20.49
CA ASN A 143 -24.56 0.26 21.38
C ASN A 143 -24.30 0.59 22.86
N GLY A 144 -23.36 1.48 23.15
CA GLY A 144 -23.00 1.85 24.52
C GLY A 144 -22.18 0.78 25.26
N THR A 145 -21.67 -0.24 24.57
CA THR A 145 -20.86 -1.33 25.12
C THR A 145 -19.82 -1.80 24.10
N LYS A 146 -18.70 -2.36 24.58
CA LYS A 146 -17.68 -3.02 23.74
C LYS A 146 -17.89 -4.53 23.59
N TYR A 147 -18.76 -5.14 24.39
CA TYR A 147 -18.90 -6.60 24.47
C TYR A 147 -19.80 -7.18 23.37
N LYS A 148 -20.54 -6.32 22.66
CA LYS A 148 -21.32 -6.73 21.49
C LYS A 148 -20.42 -6.97 20.28
N LYS A 149 -20.51 -8.16 19.70
CA LYS A 149 -19.81 -8.53 18.46
C LYS A 149 -20.18 -7.60 17.31
N PHE A 150 -19.19 -7.28 16.48
CA PHE A 150 -19.43 -6.56 15.23
C PHE A 150 -20.17 -7.44 14.21
N PRO A 151 -20.94 -6.86 13.29
CA PRO A 151 -21.55 -7.63 12.22
C PRO A 151 -20.45 -8.28 11.35
N PRO A 152 -20.68 -9.49 10.80
CA PRO A 152 -19.64 -10.26 10.12
C PRO A 152 -18.92 -9.53 8.97
N TRP A 153 -19.61 -8.65 8.26
CA TRP A 153 -19.03 -7.87 7.17
C TRP A 153 -17.98 -6.86 7.66
N LEU A 154 -18.20 -6.24 8.83
CA LEU A 154 -17.28 -5.25 9.40
C LEU A 154 -16.05 -5.95 9.99
N ASP A 155 -16.24 -7.11 10.60
CA ASP A 155 -15.16 -7.91 11.15
C ASP A 155 -14.21 -8.41 10.05
N ARG A 156 -14.75 -8.99 8.97
CA ARG A 156 -13.97 -9.37 7.77
C ARG A 156 -13.20 -8.19 7.18
N TRP A 157 -13.80 -7.01 7.13
CA TRP A 157 -13.14 -5.80 6.65
C TRP A 157 -12.03 -5.33 7.59
N MET A 158 -12.25 -5.37 8.91
CA MET A 158 -11.23 -5.02 9.91
C MET A 158 -9.98 -5.90 9.83
N LEU A 159 -10.13 -7.18 9.48
CA LEU A 159 -9.03 -8.12 9.25
C LEU A 159 -8.26 -7.82 7.96
N ALA A 160 -8.95 -7.35 6.91
CA ALA A 160 -8.35 -7.05 5.61
C ALA A 160 -7.54 -5.72 5.56
N ARG A 161 -7.52 -4.95 6.66
CA ARG A 161 -6.88 -3.62 6.71
C ARG A 161 -5.39 -3.64 6.35
N LYS A 162 -4.66 -4.69 6.76
CA LYS A 162 -3.23 -4.84 6.45
C LYS A 162 -3.01 -4.89 4.93
N GLN A 163 -3.80 -5.71 4.24
CA GLN A 163 -3.71 -5.92 2.80
C GLN A 163 -4.13 -4.67 2.02
N PHE A 164 -5.18 -3.97 2.48
CA PHE A 164 -5.54 -2.66 1.92
C PHE A 164 -4.41 -1.63 2.03
N GLY A 165 -3.74 -1.56 3.19
CA GLY A 165 -2.60 -0.66 3.40
C GLY A 165 -1.41 -1.00 2.49
N LEU A 166 -1.08 -2.28 2.34
CA LEU A 166 -0.01 -2.73 1.44
C LEU A 166 -0.31 -2.44 -0.03
N LEU A 167 -1.54 -2.70 -0.50
CA LEU A 167 -1.94 -2.33 -1.86
C LEU A 167 -1.90 -0.82 -2.07
N SER A 168 -2.39 -0.04 -1.10
CA SER A 168 -2.33 1.42 -1.16
C SER A 168 -0.90 1.92 -1.33
N PHE A 169 0.05 1.40 -0.54
CA PHE A 169 1.47 1.72 -0.66
C PHE A 169 2.05 1.31 -2.03
N PHE A 170 1.74 0.11 -2.52
CA PHE A 170 2.17 -0.33 -3.84
C PHE A 170 1.73 0.63 -4.96
N PHE A 171 0.45 1.01 -4.97
CA PHE A 171 -0.07 2.00 -5.94
C PHE A 171 0.56 3.40 -5.74
N ALA A 172 0.89 3.79 -4.51
CA ALA A 172 1.55 5.06 -4.22
C ALA A 172 2.98 5.10 -4.79
N VAL A 173 3.74 4.01 -4.65
CA VAL A 173 5.09 3.88 -5.21
C VAL A 173 5.04 3.91 -6.74
N LEU A 174 4.10 3.18 -7.36
CA LEU A 174 3.90 3.26 -8.81
C LEU A 174 3.56 4.70 -9.24
N HIS A 175 2.65 5.37 -8.54
CA HIS A 175 2.33 6.78 -8.82
C HIS A 175 3.56 7.69 -8.73
N ALA A 176 4.42 7.49 -7.72
CA ALA A 176 5.65 8.26 -7.56
C ALA A 176 6.60 8.03 -8.74
N LEU A 177 6.83 6.77 -9.14
CA LEU A 177 7.68 6.42 -10.29
C LEU A 177 7.14 7.03 -11.60
N TYR A 178 5.84 6.90 -11.84
CA TYR A 178 5.19 7.50 -13.01
C TYR A 178 5.33 9.03 -13.00
N SER A 179 5.18 9.67 -11.84
CA SER A 179 5.29 11.13 -11.71
C SER A 179 6.72 11.62 -11.92
N LEU A 180 7.71 10.94 -11.35
CA LEU A 180 9.13 11.25 -11.56
C LEU A 180 9.58 11.06 -13.01
N SER A 181 8.92 10.17 -13.77
CA SER A 181 9.20 9.97 -15.19
C SER A 181 8.67 11.09 -16.11
N TYR A 182 7.89 12.06 -15.61
CA TYR A 182 7.27 13.11 -16.42
C TYR A 182 8.24 13.87 -17.34
N PRO A 183 9.37 14.42 -16.84
CA PRO A 183 10.31 15.17 -17.65
C PRO A 183 11.08 14.30 -18.67
N MET A 184 11.22 12.99 -18.43
CA MET A 184 11.92 12.07 -19.33
C MET A 184 11.16 11.80 -20.64
N ARG A 185 9.86 12.10 -20.68
CA ARG A 185 9.02 11.79 -21.83
C ARG A 185 9.26 12.72 -23.00
N ARG A 186 9.33 12.15 -24.20
CA ARG A 186 9.45 12.91 -25.45
C ARG A 186 8.31 13.92 -25.66
N SER A 187 7.09 13.57 -25.25
CA SER A 187 5.93 14.47 -25.32
C SER A 187 6.08 15.73 -24.45
N TYR A 188 6.74 15.63 -23.29
CA TYR A 188 7.04 16.79 -22.45
C TYR A 188 8.13 17.65 -23.07
N ARG A 189 9.20 17.03 -23.59
CA ARG A 189 10.26 17.73 -24.32
C ARG A 189 9.71 18.57 -25.48
N TYR A 190 8.84 18.02 -26.31
CA TYR A 190 8.22 18.77 -27.42
C TYR A 190 7.32 19.90 -26.93
N LYS A 191 6.58 19.74 -25.82
CA LYS A 191 5.80 20.83 -25.23
C LYS A 191 6.69 21.97 -24.73
N LEU A 192 7.79 21.63 -24.05
CA LEU A 192 8.76 22.63 -23.56
C LEU A 192 9.35 23.46 -24.71
N LEU A 193 9.78 22.79 -25.79
CA LEU A 193 10.26 23.46 -27.01
C LEU A 193 9.21 24.40 -27.61
N ASN A 194 7.96 23.93 -27.73
CA ASN A 194 6.87 24.75 -28.26
C ASN A 194 6.52 25.95 -27.35
N TRP A 195 6.62 25.79 -26.03
CA TRP A 195 6.43 26.89 -25.08
C TRP A 195 7.53 27.93 -25.18
N ALA A 196 8.80 27.50 -25.24
CA ALA A 196 9.94 28.39 -25.42
C ALA A 196 9.85 29.17 -26.74
N TYR A 197 9.52 28.48 -27.85
CA TYR A 197 9.33 29.13 -29.14
C TYR A 197 8.22 30.18 -29.11
N LYS A 198 7.05 29.86 -28.51
CA LYS A 198 5.94 30.81 -28.36
C LYS A 198 6.29 32.00 -27.48
N GLN A 199 7.05 31.79 -26.40
CA GLN A 199 7.49 32.86 -25.51
C GLN A 199 8.36 33.87 -26.26
N ILE A 200 9.32 33.38 -27.05
CA ILE A 200 10.18 34.22 -27.91
C ILE A 200 9.33 34.98 -28.92
N GLN A 201 8.38 34.30 -29.58
CA GLN A 201 7.48 34.94 -30.55
C GLN A 201 6.61 36.04 -29.91
N GLN A 202 6.32 35.95 -28.61
CA GLN A 202 5.56 36.94 -27.85
C GLN A 202 6.44 38.02 -27.20
N ASN A 203 7.76 38.02 -27.44
CA ASN A 203 8.73 38.92 -26.79
C ASN A 203 8.58 39.00 -25.26
N LYS A 204 8.23 37.87 -24.62
CA LYS A 204 8.07 37.80 -23.17
C LYS A 204 9.38 37.35 -22.53
N GLU A 205 10.07 38.27 -21.87
CA GLU A 205 11.38 38.01 -21.25
C GLU A 205 11.26 37.03 -20.07
N ASP A 206 10.35 37.28 -19.14
CA ASP A 206 10.16 36.44 -17.96
C ASP A 206 8.88 35.60 -18.02
N ALA A 207 9.05 34.28 -17.88
CA ALA A 207 7.97 33.30 -17.82
C ALA A 207 7.59 32.89 -16.39
N TRP A 208 8.24 33.45 -15.37
CA TRP A 208 8.00 33.14 -13.98
C TRP A 208 6.57 33.45 -13.54
N ILE A 209 5.96 32.51 -12.81
CA ILE A 209 4.62 32.65 -12.23
C ILE A 209 4.70 32.18 -10.78
N GLU A 210 4.90 33.14 -9.88
CA GLU A 210 5.16 32.92 -8.45
C GLU A 210 4.19 31.92 -7.79
N HIS A 211 2.88 32.14 -7.95
CA HIS A 211 1.87 31.29 -7.31
C HIS A 211 1.85 29.86 -7.85
N ASP A 212 2.23 29.63 -9.11
CA ASP A 212 2.28 28.28 -9.69
C ASP A 212 3.51 27.51 -9.20
N VAL A 213 4.62 28.22 -8.98
CA VAL A 213 5.83 27.69 -8.34
C VAL A 213 5.52 27.27 -6.90
N TRP A 214 4.94 28.15 -6.08
CA TRP A 214 4.53 27.81 -4.71
C TRP A 214 3.62 26.59 -4.66
N ARG A 215 2.63 26.53 -5.56
CA ARG A 215 1.75 25.38 -5.68
C ARG A 215 2.55 24.09 -5.89
N MET A 216 3.43 24.08 -6.90
CA MET A 216 4.26 22.93 -7.27
C MET A 216 5.13 22.46 -6.10
N GLU A 217 5.90 23.36 -5.49
CA GLU A 217 6.84 23.03 -4.41
C GLU A 217 6.12 22.44 -3.18
N ILE A 218 5.00 23.03 -2.77
CA ILE A 218 4.24 22.57 -1.60
C ILE A 218 3.66 21.18 -1.83
N TYR A 219 2.89 20.97 -2.91
CA TYR A 219 2.22 19.67 -3.06
C TYR A 219 3.21 18.55 -3.32
N VAL A 220 4.32 18.81 -4.05
CA VAL A 220 5.35 17.79 -4.27
C VAL A 220 6.01 17.40 -2.95
N SER A 221 6.39 18.37 -2.11
CA SER A 221 6.97 18.11 -0.78
C SER A 221 6.02 17.30 0.12
N LEU A 222 4.74 17.68 0.18
CA LEU A 222 3.72 16.93 0.92
C LEU A 222 3.58 15.47 0.43
N GLY A 223 3.65 15.26 -0.89
CA GLY A 223 3.61 13.93 -1.48
C GLY A 223 4.80 13.06 -1.08
N ILE A 224 6.01 13.63 -1.06
CA ILE A 224 7.24 12.92 -0.66
C ILE A 224 7.17 12.51 0.81
N VAL A 225 6.82 13.43 1.71
CA VAL A 225 6.70 13.12 3.15
C VAL A 225 5.56 12.13 3.40
N GLY A 226 4.42 12.29 2.72
CA GLY A 226 3.30 11.35 2.81
C GLY A 226 3.68 9.92 2.40
N LEU A 227 4.44 9.78 1.31
CA LEU A 227 4.96 8.49 0.83
C LEU A 227 6.00 7.89 1.79
N ALA A 228 6.89 8.71 2.35
CA ALA A 228 7.87 8.26 3.34
C ALA A 228 7.18 7.66 4.58
N ILE A 229 6.10 8.28 5.05
CA ILE A 229 5.30 7.72 6.16
C ILE A 229 4.61 6.42 5.72
N LEU A 230 4.05 6.32 4.50
CA LEU A 230 3.50 5.05 4.01
C LEU A 230 4.55 3.94 3.95
N ALA A 231 5.79 4.26 3.59
CA ALA A 231 6.89 3.31 3.58
C ALA A 231 7.16 2.76 4.99
N LEU A 232 7.13 3.61 6.03
CA LEU A 232 7.23 3.17 7.43
C LEU A 232 6.09 2.22 7.82
N LEU A 233 4.85 2.50 7.38
CA LEU A 233 3.70 1.60 7.63
C LEU A 233 3.87 0.25 6.91
N ALA A 234 4.42 0.24 5.71
CA ALA A 234 4.67 -0.96 4.93
C ALA A 234 5.80 -1.81 5.54
N VAL A 235 6.91 -1.18 5.94
CA VAL A 235 8.04 -1.86 6.60
C VAL A 235 7.60 -2.49 7.93
N THR A 236 6.84 -1.76 8.73
CA THR A 236 6.30 -2.31 10.00
C THR A 236 5.21 -3.36 9.81
N SER A 237 4.76 -3.61 8.58
CA SER A 237 3.84 -4.71 8.26
C SER A 237 4.55 -6.05 7.98
N ILE A 238 5.89 -6.03 7.85
CA ILE A 238 6.71 -7.24 7.73
C ILE A 238 6.69 -7.98 9.07
N PRO A 239 6.42 -9.31 9.11
CA PRO A 239 6.31 -10.05 10.38
C PRO A 239 7.51 -9.88 11.31
N SER A 240 8.74 -10.00 10.79
CA SER A 240 9.97 -9.85 11.58
C SER A 240 10.09 -8.49 12.29
N VAL A 241 9.58 -7.42 11.68
CA VAL A 241 9.60 -6.07 12.28
C VAL A 241 8.39 -5.90 13.21
N SER A 242 7.21 -6.36 12.79
CA SER A 242 5.99 -6.28 13.58
C SER A 242 6.12 -7.01 14.91
N ASP A 243 6.74 -8.19 14.91
CA ASP A 243 6.89 -9.05 16.09
C ASP A 243 7.98 -8.53 17.06
N SER A 244 8.86 -7.65 16.61
CA SER A 244 9.86 -6.98 17.46
C SER A 244 9.33 -5.73 18.19
N LEU A 245 8.15 -5.24 17.82
CA LEU A 245 7.58 -4.00 18.38
C LEU A 245 6.58 -4.33 19.49
N THR A 246 6.56 -3.49 20.53
CA THR A 246 5.48 -3.55 21.51
C THR A 246 4.16 -3.14 20.86
N TRP A 247 3.03 -3.62 21.41
CA TRP A 247 1.71 -3.24 20.90
C TRP A 247 1.50 -1.72 20.87
N ARG A 248 2.07 -0.98 21.84
CA ARG A 248 1.96 0.48 21.91
C ARG A 248 2.68 1.15 20.75
N GLU A 249 3.88 0.69 20.39
CA GLU A 249 4.66 1.20 19.26
C GLU A 249 3.99 0.86 17.93
N PHE A 250 3.61 -0.41 17.74
CA PHE A 250 2.90 -0.86 16.55
C PHE A 250 1.60 -0.08 16.33
N HIS A 251 0.79 0.06 17.39
CA HIS A 251 -0.45 0.84 17.33
C HIS A 251 -0.19 2.33 17.06
N TYR A 252 0.86 2.92 17.62
CA TYR A 252 1.21 4.31 17.32
C TYR A 252 1.53 4.50 15.84
N ILE A 253 2.35 3.63 15.26
CA ILE A 253 2.73 3.69 13.84
C ILE A 253 1.49 3.48 12.96
N GLN A 254 0.80 2.36 13.12
CA GLN A 254 -0.32 1.98 12.25
C GLN A 254 -1.56 2.87 12.42
N SER A 255 -1.78 3.46 13.60
CA SER A 255 -2.93 4.33 13.84
C SER A 255 -2.65 5.82 13.75
N LYS A 256 -1.55 6.35 14.31
CA LYS A 256 -1.28 7.79 14.36
C LYS A 256 -0.58 8.25 13.10
N LEU A 257 0.58 7.68 12.80
CA LEU A 257 1.31 7.97 11.56
C LEU A 257 0.49 7.59 10.34
N GLY A 258 -0.27 6.50 10.44
CA GLY A 258 -1.26 6.11 9.45
C GLY A 258 -2.25 7.19 9.04
N VAL A 259 -2.89 7.84 10.02
CA VAL A 259 -3.84 8.94 9.77
C VAL A 259 -3.12 10.19 9.28
N VAL A 260 -1.90 10.46 9.78
CA VAL A 260 -1.06 11.56 9.28
C VAL A 260 -0.75 11.36 7.80
N SER A 261 -0.43 10.15 7.36
CA SER A 261 -0.21 9.85 5.95
C SER A 261 -1.46 10.09 5.11
N LEU A 262 -2.65 9.67 5.58
CA LEU A 262 -3.92 9.98 4.89
C LEU A 262 -4.17 11.49 4.79
N LEU A 263 -3.86 12.25 5.86
CA LEU A 263 -3.96 13.71 5.88
C LEU A 263 -3.01 14.35 4.86
N LEU A 264 -1.74 13.96 4.86
CA LEU A 264 -0.73 14.48 3.93
C LEU A 264 -1.06 14.13 2.48
N GLY A 265 -1.50 12.90 2.20
CA GLY A 265 -1.95 12.49 0.87
C GLY A 265 -3.19 13.26 0.39
N THR A 266 -4.12 13.56 1.29
CA THR A 266 -5.29 14.40 0.98
C THR A 266 -4.85 15.84 0.72
N ALA A 267 -4.00 16.42 1.58
CA ALA A 267 -3.46 17.76 1.42
C ALA A 267 -2.66 17.91 0.12
N HIS A 268 -1.84 16.92 -0.23
CA HIS A 268 -1.14 16.83 -1.52
C HIS A 268 -2.11 16.99 -2.71
N ALA A 269 -3.23 16.25 -2.70
CA ALA A 269 -4.23 16.34 -3.76
C ALA A 269 -5.01 17.68 -3.75
N LEU A 270 -5.31 18.22 -2.56
CA LEU A 270 -5.99 19.52 -2.42
C LEU A 270 -5.13 20.67 -2.96
N VAL A 271 -3.85 20.73 -2.57
CA VAL A 271 -2.91 21.76 -3.03
C VAL A 271 -2.62 21.61 -4.51
N PHE A 272 -2.51 20.37 -5.03
CA PHE A 272 -2.43 20.11 -6.48
C PHE A 272 -3.60 20.75 -7.25
N ALA A 273 -4.79 20.78 -6.64
CA ALA A 273 -6.00 21.32 -7.23
C ALA A 273 -6.20 22.83 -7.01
N TRP A 274 -5.35 23.52 -6.24
CA TRP A 274 -5.27 24.99 -6.04
C TRP A 274 -6.51 25.80 -6.47
N ASN A 275 -6.55 26.29 -7.71
CA ASN A 275 -7.65 27.06 -8.30
C ASN A 275 -8.55 26.25 -9.26
N LYS A 276 -8.25 24.97 -9.50
CA LYS A 276 -9.02 24.06 -10.38
C LYS A 276 -10.41 23.73 -9.83
N TRP A 277 -10.71 24.10 -8.59
CA TRP A 277 -12.01 23.92 -7.95
C TRP A 277 -13.10 24.84 -8.49
N VAL A 278 -12.71 26.06 -8.85
CA VAL A 278 -13.63 27.12 -9.28
C VAL A 278 -13.71 27.19 -10.81
N ASP A 279 -12.75 26.56 -11.50
CA ASP A 279 -12.69 26.52 -12.95
C ASP A 279 -13.76 25.59 -13.53
N SER A 280 -14.81 26.18 -14.10
CA SER A 280 -15.92 25.45 -14.74
C SER A 280 -15.46 24.62 -15.95
N SER A 281 -14.33 24.97 -16.58
CA SER A 281 -13.78 24.22 -17.72
C SER A 281 -13.28 22.82 -17.34
N GLN A 282 -13.13 22.54 -16.04
CA GLN A 282 -12.77 21.21 -15.54
C GLN A 282 -13.93 20.20 -15.64
N PHE A 283 -15.18 20.67 -15.75
CA PHE A 283 -16.37 19.83 -15.85
C PHE A 283 -16.66 19.48 -17.30
N VAL A 284 -16.28 18.27 -17.68
CA VAL A 284 -16.45 17.74 -19.03
C VAL A 284 -17.74 16.95 -19.09
N TRP A 285 -18.73 17.36 -19.90
CA TRP A 285 -20.07 16.75 -19.93
C TRP A 285 -20.66 16.54 -18.52
N TYR A 286 -20.59 17.58 -17.67
CA TYR A 286 -21.01 17.53 -16.26
C TYR A 286 -20.21 16.58 -15.35
N MET A 287 -19.21 15.88 -15.88
CA MET A 287 -18.36 14.98 -15.10
C MET A 287 -17.26 15.78 -14.36
N PRO A 288 -17.17 15.68 -13.02
CA PRO A 288 -16.17 16.41 -12.25
C PRO A 288 -14.74 15.93 -12.56
N PRO A 289 -13.71 16.74 -12.28
CA PRO A 289 -12.34 16.29 -12.38
C PRO A 289 -12.03 15.13 -11.43
N THR A 290 -11.21 14.18 -11.89
CA THR A 290 -10.90 12.93 -11.16
C THR A 290 -10.41 13.16 -9.74
N PHE A 291 -9.69 14.26 -9.48
CA PHE A 291 -9.20 14.59 -8.13
C PHE A 291 -10.34 14.87 -7.13
N MET A 292 -11.48 15.43 -7.57
CA MET A 292 -12.63 15.70 -6.69
C MET A 292 -13.25 14.39 -6.18
N ILE A 293 -13.29 13.36 -7.04
CA ILE A 293 -13.75 12.03 -6.65
C ILE A 293 -12.74 11.39 -5.69
N ALA A 294 -11.43 11.58 -5.93
CA ALA A 294 -10.35 10.99 -5.14
C ALA A 294 -10.35 11.41 -3.67
N ILE A 295 -10.55 12.70 -3.43
CA ILE A 295 -10.47 13.29 -2.10
C ILE A 295 -11.76 13.17 -1.30
N PHE A 296 -12.89 12.84 -1.93
CA PHE A 296 -14.18 12.75 -1.26
C PHE A 296 -14.15 11.76 -0.09
N LEU A 297 -13.77 10.51 -0.34
CA LEU A 297 -13.74 9.48 0.70
C LEU A 297 -12.69 9.77 1.81
N PRO A 298 -11.42 10.10 1.49
CA PRO A 298 -10.44 10.55 2.48
C PRO A 298 -10.93 11.71 3.35
N ALA A 299 -11.56 12.73 2.75
CA ALA A 299 -12.08 13.89 3.48
C ALA A 299 -13.17 13.46 4.47
N VAL A 300 -14.13 12.61 4.06
CA VAL A 300 -15.15 12.08 4.96
C VAL A 300 -14.53 11.34 6.14
N VAL A 301 -13.53 10.47 5.89
CA VAL A 301 -12.83 9.72 6.95
C VAL A 301 -12.11 10.65 7.93
N LEU A 302 -11.39 11.66 7.42
CA LEU A 302 -10.68 12.63 8.24
C LEU A 302 -11.65 13.47 9.08
N MET A 303 -12.73 13.98 8.48
CA MET A 303 -13.77 14.74 9.18
C MET A 303 -14.40 13.90 10.31
N CYS A 304 -14.77 12.65 10.03
CA CYS A 304 -15.30 11.75 11.06
C CYS A 304 -14.28 11.50 12.18
N LYS A 305 -12.99 11.35 11.86
CA LYS A 305 -11.93 11.21 12.88
C LYS A 305 -11.77 12.46 13.73
N VAL A 306 -11.87 13.65 13.15
CA VAL A 306 -11.85 14.92 13.90
C VAL A 306 -13.03 14.98 14.87
N VAL A 307 -14.25 14.71 14.38
CA VAL A 307 -15.45 14.67 15.22
C VAL A 307 -15.31 13.66 16.37
N LEU A 308 -14.89 12.43 16.08
CA LEU A 308 -14.69 11.39 17.12
C LEU A 308 -13.54 11.70 18.09
N SER A 309 -12.65 12.63 17.74
CA SER A 309 -11.55 13.07 18.60
C SER A 309 -11.94 14.21 19.54
N LEU A 310 -13.12 14.82 19.37
CA LEU A 310 -13.63 15.86 20.26
C LEU A 310 -13.70 15.36 21.71
N PRO A 311 -13.37 16.19 22.72
CA PRO A 311 -13.21 15.75 24.11
C PRO A 311 -14.42 15.01 24.68
N CYS A 312 -15.64 15.44 24.34
CA CYS A 312 -16.89 14.82 24.81
C CYS A 312 -17.04 13.37 24.32
N LEU A 313 -16.88 13.16 23.01
CA LEU A 313 -16.97 11.83 22.39
C LEU A 313 -15.77 10.97 22.79
N ARG A 314 -14.56 11.53 22.78
CA ARG A 314 -13.33 10.81 23.15
C ARG A 314 -13.39 10.25 24.57
N ARG A 315 -13.87 11.03 25.54
CA ARG A 315 -14.06 10.55 26.93
C ARG A 315 -15.06 9.39 27.00
N LYS A 316 -16.20 9.51 26.30
CA LYS A 316 -17.21 8.44 26.25
C LYS A 316 -16.68 7.17 25.58
N ILE A 317 -15.98 7.29 24.45
CA ILE A 317 -15.33 6.17 23.75
C ILE A 317 -14.31 5.49 24.67
N LEU A 318 -13.48 6.27 25.38
CA LEU A 318 -12.48 5.71 26.29
C LEU A 318 -13.14 4.90 27.41
N ARG A 319 -14.21 5.44 28.04
CA ARG A 319 -14.97 4.71 29.06
C ARG A 319 -15.51 3.38 28.53
N ILE A 320 -16.14 3.39 27.36
CA ILE A 320 -16.67 2.16 26.73
C ILE A 320 -15.54 1.14 26.48
N ARG A 321 -14.38 1.60 26.00
CA ARG A 321 -13.21 0.74 25.76
C ARG A 321 -12.61 0.19 27.07
N CYS A 322 -12.68 0.95 28.15
CA CYS A 322 -12.35 0.52 29.52
C CYS A 322 -13.38 -0.44 30.13
N GLY A 323 -14.50 -0.74 29.44
CA GLY A 323 -15.52 -1.70 29.90
C GLY A 323 -16.78 -1.09 30.50
N TRP A 324 -16.95 0.23 30.39
CA TRP A 324 -18.20 0.89 30.80
C TRP A 324 -19.36 0.52 29.86
N GLU A 325 -20.53 0.24 30.44
CA GLU A 325 -21.77 -0.04 29.72
C GLU A 325 -22.85 1.02 30.01
N ASP A 326 -23.51 1.49 28.95
CA ASP A 326 -24.66 2.39 29.06
C ASP A 326 -25.94 1.57 29.28
N SER A 327 -26.28 1.29 30.55
CA SER A 327 -27.42 0.43 30.93
C SER A 327 -28.73 0.84 30.27
N SER A 328 -28.96 2.15 30.07
CA SER A 328 -30.15 2.68 29.39
C SER A 328 -30.27 2.21 27.93
N LYS A 329 -29.14 2.09 27.23
CA LYS A 329 -29.08 1.66 25.83
C LYS A 329 -29.07 0.15 25.70
N VAL A 330 -28.37 -0.54 26.60
CA VAL A 330 -28.36 -2.01 26.65
C VAL A 330 -29.78 -2.53 26.90
N ASN A 331 -30.47 -2.01 27.93
CA ASN A 331 -31.82 -2.43 28.27
C ASN A 331 -32.84 -2.13 27.15
N ARG A 332 -32.74 -0.97 26.49
CA ARG A 332 -33.60 -0.62 25.36
C ARG A 332 -33.41 -1.56 24.18
N MET A 333 -32.17 -1.98 23.91
CA MET A 333 -31.86 -2.89 22.81
C MET A 333 -32.27 -4.33 23.12
N GLU A 334 -32.13 -4.79 24.37
CA GLU A 334 -32.65 -6.10 24.78
C GLU A 334 -34.17 -6.19 24.61
N MET A 335 -34.90 -5.15 25.03
CA MET A 335 -36.34 -5.07 24.80
C MET A 335 -36.70 -5.09 23.31
N ALA A 336 -35.95 -4.39 22.46
CA ALA A 336 -36.17 -4.38 21.01
C ALA A 336 -35.82 -5.69 20.30
N SER A 337 -35.03 -6.58 20.93
CA SER A 337 -34.71 -7.91 20.38
C SER A 337 -35.67 -9.02 20.81
N ARG A 338 -36.57 -8.73 21.75
CA ARG A 338 -37.62 -9.65 22.25
C ARG A 338 -38.98 -9.45 21.59
N LEU A 339 -39.11 -8.38 20.79
CA LEU A 339 -40.21 -8.10 19.87
C LEU A 339 -39.78 -8.56 18.47
#